data_AF-A0A8X7C1D5-F1
#
_entry.id   AF-A0A8X7C1D5-F1
#
_cell.length_a   1.000
_cell.length_b   1.000
_cell.length_c   1.000
_cell.angle_alpha   90.00
_cell.angle_beta   90.00
_cell.angle_gamma   90.00
#
_symmetry.space_group_name_H-M   'P 1'
#
loop_
_entity.id
_entity.type
_entity.pdbx_description
1 polymer ?
#
loop_
_entity_poly.entity_id
_entity_poly.type
_entity_poly.pdbx_seq_one_letter_code
_entity_poly.pdbx_strand_id
1 'polypeptide(L)'
;MDVSKELVWGCLLYGFKVVLSATASSRRICQAFGESAVNERTVRHWFQKFRSGDLSICDKARTGRSQALDDEAVLAAIEDSSQTCGEFSRQFNTSSETVKLHLHRLGKTYRLSKWVPHTLLEVHKQQRVAACLSLLSRQLSASIFNRVLTNDEKWVLYDTPKRFKYWLSPQDTVPHSSRPPKHPR
;
A
#
# COMPACT_ATOMS: atom_id res chain seq x y z
N MET A 1 26.60 -15.41 26.28
CA MET A 1 25.16 -15.74 26.24
C MET A 1 24.43 -14.43 26.09
N ASP A 2 23.65 -14.25 25.03
CA ASP A 2 22.92 -13.00 24.82
C ASP A 2 21.64 -13.04 25.66
N VAL A 3 21.62 -12.28 26.75
CA VAL A 3 20.49 -12.28 27.70
C VAL A 3 19.40 -11.38 27.13
N SER A 4 18.20 -11.93 26.93
CA SER A 4 17.06 -11.14 26.45
C SER A 4 16.82 -9.94 27.36
N LYS A 5 16.72 -8.75 26.76
CA LYS A 5 16.49 -7.49 27.50
C LYS A 5 15.21 -7.53 28.33
N GLU A 6 14.19 -8.21 27.82
CA GLU A 6 12.91 -8.40 28.52
C GLU A 6 13.06 -9.15 29.84
N LEU A 7 13.95 -10.15 29.87
CA LEU A 7 14.26 -10.91 31.07
C LEU A 7 14.98 -10.04 32.11
N VAL A 8 15.94 -9.21 31.67
CA VAL A 8 16.63 -8.25 32.52
C VAL A 8 15.65 -7.23 33.12
N TRP A 9 14.77 -6.65 32.31
CA TRP A 9 13.77 -5.68 32.78
C TRP A 9 12.73 -6.33 33.72
N GLY A 10 12.37 -7.60 33.48
CA GLY A 10 11.54 -8.39 34.40
C GLY A 10 12.20 -8.62 35.76
N CYS A 11 13.50 -8.94 35.80
CA CYS A 11 14.26 -9.05 37.04
C CYS A 11 14.34 -7.71 37.80
N LEU A 12 14.45 -6.59 37.09
CA LEU A 12 14.41 -5.26 37.70
C LEU A 12 13.05 -4.94 38.32
N LEU A 13 11.95 -5.30 37.65
CA LEU A 13 10.61 -5.14 38.18
C LEU A 13 10.40 -6.00 39.44
N TYR A 14 10.86 -7.25 39.42
CA TYR A 14 10.85 -8.11 40.61
C TYR A 14 11.65 -7.49 41.76
N GLY A 15 12.87 -7.00 41.48
CA GLY A 15 13.69 -6.32 42.48
C GLY A 15 13.00 -5.12 43.11
N PHE A 16 12.33 -4.31 42.28
CA PHE A 16 11.53 -3.17 42.73
C PHE A 16 10.36 -3.59 43.62
N LYS A 17 9.63 -4.66 43.27
CA LYS A 17 8.49 -5.17 44.06
C LYS A 17 8.90 -5.75 45.42
N VAL A 18 10.09 -6.34 45.51
CA VAL A 18 10.69 -6.82 46.76
C VAL A 18 11.37 -5.69 47.55
N VAL A 19 11.17 -4.42 47.14
CA VAL A 19 11.69 -3.21 47.83
C VAL A 19 13.23 -3.20 47.91
N LEU A 20 13.90 -3.81 46.92
CA LEU A 20 15.34 -3.72 46.81
C LEU A 20 15.76 -2.35 46.28
N SER A 21 16.96 -1.90 46.66
CA SER A 21 17.54 -0.71 46.04
C SER A 21 17.94 -1.00 44.58
N ALA A 22 18.01 0.06 43.78
CA ALA A 22 18.51 0.00 42.40
C ALA A 22 19.92 -0.61 42.34
N THR A 23 20.79 -0.25 43.28
CA THR A 23 22.17 -0.75 43.38
C THR A 23 22.22 -2.23 43.74
N ALA A 24 21.41 -2.68 44.71
CA ALA A 24 21.33 -4.09 45.09
C ALA A 24 20.78 -4.95 43.94
N SER A 25 19.77 -4.45 43.22
CA SER A 25 19.20 -5.13 42.06
C SER A 25 20.21 -5.22 40.91
N SER A 26 20.94 -4.15 40.62
CA SER A 26 22.00 -4.16 39.60
C SER A 26 23.09 -5.17 39.92
N ARG A 27 23.57 -5.22 41.18
CA ARG A 27 24.60 -6.19 41.60
C ARG A 27 24.14 -7.63 41.44
N ARG A 28 22.91 -7.94 41.86
CA ARG A 28 22.35 -9.30 41.74
C ARG A 28 22.19 -9.73 40.29
N ILE A 29 21.77 -8.82 39.42
CA ILE A 29 21.62 -9.12 37.99
C ILE A 29 23.00 -9.29 37.35
N CYS A 30 23.99 -8.43 37.65
CA CYS A 30 25.35 -8.60 37.14
C CYS A 30 26.01 -9.90 37.67
N GLN A 31 25.71 -10.30 38.90
CA GLN A 31 26.20 -11.57 39.45
C GLN A 31 25.58 -12.79 38.75
N ALA A 32 24.30 -12.73 38.38
CA ALA A 32 23.59 -13.83 37.73
C ALA A 32 23.84 -13.91 36.21
N PHE A 33 23.98 -12.77 35.53
CA PHE A 33 24.00 -12.66 34.07
C PHE A 33 25.31 -12.13 33.48
N GLY A 34 26.30 -11.80 34.33
CA GLY A 34 27.61 -11.30 33.94
C GLY A 34 27.84 -9.83 34.27
N GLU A 35 29.11 -9.46 34.49
CA GLU A 35 29.51 -8.16 35.06
C GLU A 35 29.04 -6.94 34.24
N SER A 36 28.80 -7.13 32.93
CA SER A 36 28.31 -6.11 32.00
C SER A 36 26.82 -6.27 31.61
N ALA A 37 26.04 -7.06 32.36
CA ALA A 37 24.65 -7.35 32.00
C ALA A 37 23.73 -6.10 32.04
N VAL A 38 23.96 -5.17 32.98
CA VAL A 38 23.19 -3.92 33.07
C VAL A 38 24.06 -2.76 33.50
N ASN A 39 23.84 -1.59 32.90
CA ASN A 39 24.42 -0.34 33.34
C ASN A 39 23.60 0.25 34.51
N GLU A 40 24.28 0.68 35.58
CA GLU A 40 23.64 1.29 36.75
C GLU A 40 22.74 2.48 36.40
N ARG A 41 23.13 3.30 35.40
CA ARG A 41 22.33 4.44 34.91
C ARG A 41 20.99 3.96 34.34
N THR A 42 21.00 2.85 33.60
CA THR A 42 19.80 2.22 33.06
C THR A 42 18.93 1.69 34.19
N VAL A 43 19.51 1.01 35.18
CA VAL A 43 18.77 0.50 36.35
C VAL A 43 18.05 1.63 37.11
N ARG A 44 18.73 2.74 37.37
CA ARG A 44 18.10 3.90 38.05
C ARG A 44 16.95 4.49 37.23
N HIS A 45 17.10 4.60 35.91
CA HIS A 45 16.04 5.08 35.03
C HIS A 45 14.79 4.18 35.10
N TRP A 46 14.98 2.86 35.04
CA TRP A 46 13.88 1.89 35.17
C TRP A 46 13.21 1.94 36.55
N PHE A 47 13.98 2.07 37.62
CA PHE A 47 13.42 2.26 38.97
C PHE A 47 12.63 3.56 39.10
N GLN A 48 13.07 4.64 38.44
CA GLN A 48 12.32 5.90 38.40
C GLN A 48 11.00 5.73 37.63
N LYS A 49 11.01 5.03 36.49
CA LYS A 49 9.81 4.66 35.72
C LYS A 49 8.81 3.88 36.58
N PHE A 50 9.27 2.89 37.33
CA PHE A 50 8.41 2.10 38.22
C PHE A 50 7.84 2.93 39.38
N ARG A 51 8.62 3.86 39.95
CA ARG A 51 8.14 4.80 40.97
C ARG A 51 7.06 5.75 40.44
N SER A 52 7.11 6.12 39.15
CA SER A 52 6.04 6.90 38.51
C SER A 52 4.78 6.09 38.18
N GLY A 53 4.72 4.81 38.57
CA GLY A 53 3.55 3.94 38.37
C GLY A 53 3.53 3.17 37.05
N ASP A 54 4.50 3.39 36.16
CA ASP A 54 4.61 2.69 34.88
C ASP A 54 5.44 1.41 35.04
N LEU A 55 4.77 0.27 35.25
CA LEU A 55 5.39 -1.05 35.41
C LEU A 55 5.60 -1.81 34.09
N SER A 56 5.42 -1.15 32.93
CA SER A 56 5.60 -1.80 31.64
C SER A 56 7.06 -2.21 31.42
N ILE A 57 7.29 -3.47 31.09
CA ILE A 57 8.62 -4.04 30.83
C ILE A 57 9.03 -3.80 29.37
N CYS A 58 8.05 -3.61 28.48
CA CYS A 58 8.31 -3.35 27.07
C CYS A 58 8.73 -1.90 26.81
N ASP A 59 9.60 -1.71 25.82
CA ASP A 59 9.87 -0.39 25.26
C ASP A 59 8.55 0.21 24.74
N LYS A 60 8.31 1.48 25.02
CA LYS A 60 7.21 2.22 24.38
C LYS A 60 7.47 2.26 22.88
N ALA A 61 6.38 2.31 22.10
CA ALA A 61 6.49 2.53 20.67
C ALA A 61 7.38 3.75 20.43
N ARG A 62 8.52 3.53 19.77
CA ARG A 62 9.41 4.64 19.43
C ARG A 62 8.65 5.51 18.45
N THR A 63 8.52 6.79 18.77
CA THR A 63 8.16 7.79 17.77
C THR A 63 9.26 7.75 16.73
N GLY A 64 8.99 7.10 15.61
CA GLY A 64 9.93 7.04 14.50
C GLY A 64 10.24 8.44 13.97
N ARG A 65 11.06 8.52 12.92
CA ARG A 65 11.22 9.76 12.17
C ARG A 65 9.84 10.24 11.71
N SER A 66 9.51 11.52 11.95
CA SER A 66 8.29 12.11 11.41
C SER A 66 8.26 11.88 9.89
N GLN A 67 7.14 11.35 9.40
CA GLN A 67 6.96 11.20 7.97
C GLN A 67 6.78 12.62 7.40
N ALA A 68 7.61 13.00 6.43
CA ALA A 68 7.59 14.33 5.84
C ALA A 68 6.36 14.57 4.94
N LEU A 69 5.55 13.54 4.73
CA LEU A 69 4.48 13.50 3.75
C LEU A 69 3.21 13.08 4.50
N ASP A 70 2.17 13.90 4.38
CA ASP A 70 0.88 13.67 5.02
C ASP A 70 0.03 12.75 4.14
N ASP A 71 -0.38 11.62 4.71
CA ASP A 71 -1.20 10.59 4.04
C ASP A 71 -2.57 11.16 3.64
N GLU A 72 -3.15 12.06 4.43
CA GLU A 72 -4.46 12.66 4.17
C GLU A 72 -4.38 13.62 2.96
N ALA A 73 -3.33 14.45 2.91
CA ALA A 73 -3.05 15.29 1.75
C ALA A 73 -2.79 14.47 0.47
N VAL A 74 -2.10 13.33 0.57
CA VAL A 74 -1.91 12.41 -0.57
C VAL A 74 -3.22 11.83 -1.05
N LEU A 75 -4.09 11.39 -0.13
CA LEU A 75 -5.39 10.84 -0.50
C LEU A 75 -6.27 11.86 -1.21
N ALA A 76 -6.32 13.10 -0.72
CA ALA A 76 -7.05 14.19 -1.35
C ALA A 76 -6.54 14.49 -2.77
N ALA A 77 -5.22 14.39 -2.99
CA ALA A 77 -4.62 14.62 -4.31
C ALA A 77 -4.83 13.48 -5.31
N ILE A 78 -5.19 12.26 -4.85
CA ILE A 78 -5.44 11.10 -5.71
C ILE A 78 -6.86 11.06 -6.26
N GLU A 79 -7.82 11.64 -5.54
CA GLU A 79 -9.26 11.39 -5.74
C GLU A 79 -9.75 11.67 -7.17
N ASP A 80 -9.05 12.51 -7.94
CA ASP A 80 -9.42 12.87 -9.30
C ASP A 80 -8.26 12.89 -10.31
N SER A 81 -7.12 12.24 -9.98
CA SER A 81 -5.88 12.46 -10.72
C SER A 81 -5.30 11.21 -11.38
N SER A 82 -4.85 11.37 -12.63
CA SER A 82 -4.02 10.40 -13.35
C SER A 82 -2.52 10.65 -13.15
N GLN A 83 -2.18 11.37 -12.07
CA GLN A 83 -0.85 11.89 -11.85
C GLN A 83 0.17 10.77 -11.64
N THR A 84 1.37 11.02 -12.15
CA THR A 84 2.53 10.16 -11.96
C THR A 84 3.17 10.42 -10.59
N CYS A 85 3.97 9.46 -10.10
CA CYS A 85 4.77 9.67 -8.88
C CYS A 85 5.71 10.89 -8.98
N GLY A 86 6.16 11.25 -10.19
CA GLY A 86 6.99 12.43 -10.43
C GLY A 86 6.23 13.74 -10.26
N GLU A 87 4.95 13.79 -10.63
CA GLU A 87 4.10 14.96 -10.41
C GLU A 87 3.78 15.14 -8.92
N PHE A 88 3.45 14.06 -8.23
CA PHE A 88 3.29 14.07 -6.77
C PHE A 88 4.59 14.47 -6.05
N SER A 89 5.73 14.01 -6.54
CA SER A 89 7.05 14.37 -6.01
C SER A 89 7.29 15.89 -6.07
N ARG A 90 6.91 16.54 -7.18
CA ARG A 90 6.97 18.01 -7.32
C ARG A 90 5.94 18.71 -6.45
N GLN A 91 4.71 18.19 -6.38
CA GLN A 91 3.62 18.79 -5.61
C GLN A 91 3.92 18.79 -4.11
N PHE A 92 4.45 17.68 -3.58
CA PHE A 92 4.75 17.52 -2.16
C PHE A 92 6.20 17.86 -1.80
N ASN A 93 7.02 18.30 -2.77
CA ASN A 93 8.46 18.55 -2.60
C ASN A 93 9.20 17.37 -1.93
N THR A 94 8.87 16.15 -2.32
CA THR A 94 9.50 14.93 -1.78
C THR A 94 10.11 14.08 -2.89
N SER A 95 10.87 13.04 -2.55
CA SER A 95 11.36 12.12 -3.57
C SER A 95 10.24 11.23 -4.13
N SER A 96 10.33 10.88 -5.41
CA SER A 96 9.38 9.96 -6.05
C SER A 96 9.32 8.59 -5.36
N GLU A 97 10.42 8.14 -4.75
CA GLU A 97 10.47 6.91 -3.95
C GLU A 97 9.63 7.02 -2.67
N THR A 98 9.68 8.18 -1.99
CA THR A 98 8.89 8.43 -0.78
C THR A 98 7.40 8.41 -1.10
N VAL A 99 7.01 9.06 -2.21
CA VAL A 99 5.64 9.02 -2.74
C VAL A 99 5.22 7.58 -3.03
N LYS A 100 6.04 6.81 -3.75
CA LYS A 100 5.73 5.41 -4.08
C LYS A 100 5.53 4.56 -2.83
N LEU A 101 6.39 4.72 -1.82
CA LEU A 101 6.26 4.02 -0.55
C LEU A 101 4.95 4.36 0.16
N HIS A 102 4.58 5.64 0.21
CA HIS A 102 3.30 6.09 0.79
C HIS A 102 2.10 5.53 0.04
N LEU A 103 2.09 5.61 -1.29
CA LEU A 103 1.02 5.04 -2.12
C LEU A 103 0.83 3.54 -1.84
N HIS A 104 1.92 2.79 -1.71
CA HIS A 104 1.85 1.37 -1.34
C HIS A 104 1.32 1.15 0.08
N ARG A 105 1.73 1.96 1.07
CA ARG A 105 1.20 1.89 2.45
C ARG A 105 -0.29 2.18 2.51
N LEU A 106 -0.77 3.13 1.71
CA LEU A 106 -2.18 3.47 1.53
C LEU A 106 -2.97 2.45 0.68
N GLY A 107 -2.33 1.36 0.24
CA GLY A 107 -2.96 0.31 -0.57
C GLY A 107 -3.29 0.73 -2.01
N LYS A 108 -2.73 1.84 -2.50
CA LYS A 108 -2.92 2.33 -3.86
C LYS A 108 -2.04 1.55 -4.82
N THR A 109 -2.60 1.22 -6.00
CA THR A 109 -1.87 0.55 -7.07
C THR A 109 -2.08 1.28 -8.37
N TYR A 110 -1.01 1.39 -9.18
CA TYR A 110 -1.12 1.99 -10.50
C TYR A 110 -1.79 1.00 -11.45
N ARG A 111 -2.92 1.41 -12.05
CA ARG A 111 -3.66 0.62 -13.02
C ARG A 111 -3.94 1.47 -14.25
N LEU A 112 -3.86 0.86 -15.42
CA LEU A 112 -4.23 1.52 -16.66
C LEU A 112 -5.75 1.74 -16.69
N SER A 113 -6.18 2.86 -17.25
CA SER A 113 -7.58 3.11 -17.54
C SER A 113 -8.11 2.08 -18.54
N LYS A 114 -9.42 1.82 -18.46
CA LYS A 114 -10.11 0.94 -19.41
C LYS A 114 -10.63 1.78 -20.56
N TRP A 115 -10.40 1.30 -21.78
CA TRP A 115 -11.05 1.87 -22.96
C TRP A 115 -12.55 1.57 -22.90
N VAL A 116 -13.36 2.61 -22.86
CA VAL A 116 -14.82 2.52 -23.00
C VAL A 116 -15.16 2.87 -24.46
N PRO A 117 -16.05 2.12 -25.14
CA PRO A 117 -16.37 2.37 -26.54
C PRO A 117 -16.83 3.81 -26.84
N HIS A 118 -17.68 4.37 -25.97
CA HIS A 118 -18.27 5.70 -26.15
C HIS A 118 -18.50 6.36 -24.79
N THR A 119 -18.34 7.68 -24.73
CA THR A 119 -18.76 8.50 -23.58
C THR A 119 -20.27 8.70 -23.67
N LEU A 120 -21.01 8.11 -22.73
CA LEU A 120 -22.48 8.16 -22.74
C LEU A 120 -23.01 9.37 -21.96
N LEU A 121 -23.98 10.07 -22.56
CA LEU A 121 -24.82 11.04 -21.86
C LEU A 121 -25.76 10.33 -20.87
N GLU A 122 -26.25 11.06 -19.89
CA GLU A 122 -27.13 10.49 -18.85
C GLU A 122 -28.41 9.89 -19.43
N VAL A 123 -28.99 10.54 -20.44
CA VAL A 123 -30.16 10.04 -21.17
C VAL A 123 -29.87 8.68 -21.83
N HIS A 124 -28.69 8.50 -22.44
CA HIS A 124 -28.30 7.23 -23.04
C HIS A 124 -28.12 6.14 -21.99
N LYS A 125 -27.62 6.48 -20.79
CA LYS A 125 -27.50 5.52 -19.68
C LYS A 125 -28.88 5.06 -19.21
N GLN A 126 -29.80 5.99 -19.00
CA GLN A 126 -31.18 5.70 -18.58
C GLN A 126 -31.90 4.81 -19.59
N GLN A 127 -31.79 5.12 -20.89
CA GLN A 127 -32.36 4.30 -21.96
C GLN A 127 -31.79 2.87 -21.95
N ARG A 128 -30.48 2.71 -21.77
CA ARG A 128 -29.84 1.39 -21.68
C ARG A 128 -30.33 0.61 -20.46
N VAL A 129 -30.43 1.25 -19.29
CA VAL A 129 -30.93 0.61 -18.06
C VAL A 129 -32.38 0.17 -18.25
N ALA A 130 -33.24 1.04 -18.79
CA ALA A 130 -34.64 0.72 -19.04
C ALA A 130 -34.78 -0.47 -20.02
N ALA A 131 -34.01 -0.48 -21.12
CA ALA A 131 -33.98 -1.58 -22.07
C ALA A 131 -33.51 -2.90 -21.41
N CYS A 132 -32.42 -2.86 -20.64
CA CYS A 132 -31.91 -4.03 -19.92
C CYS A 132 -32.92 -4.58 -18.89
N LEU A 133 -33.58 -3.71 -18.12
CA LEU A 133 -34.59 -4.13 -17.15
C LEU A 133 -35.80 -4.76 -17.84
N SER A 134 -36.26 -4.19 -18.95
CA SER A 134 -37.35 -4.77 -19.75
C SER A 134 -36.98 -6.17 -20.27
N LEU A 135 -35.77 -6.33 -20.81
CA LEU A 135 -35.27 -7.63 -21.29
C LEU A 135 -35.11 -8.64 -20.15
N LEU A 136 -34.61 -8.21 -18.99
CA LEU A 136 -34.46 -9.07 -17.80
C LEU A 136 -35.82 -9.55 -17.30
N SER A 137 -36.81 -8.66 -17.16
CA SER A 137 -38.17 -9.04 -16.74
C SER A 137 -38.79 -10.06 -17.70
N ARG A 138 -38.58 -9.90 -19.02
CA ARG A 138 -39.03 -10.86 -20.02
C ARG A 138 -38.33 -12.21 -19.89
N GLN A 139 -37.02 -12.21 -19.66
CA GLN A 139 -36.25 -13.45 -19.46
C GLN A 139 -36.69 -14.21 -18.21
N LEU A 140 -37.05 -13.49 -17.14
CA LEU A 140 -37.51 -14.09 -15.89
C LEU A 140 -38.91 -14.71 -16.01
N SER A 141 -39.78 -14.14 -16.84
CA SER A 141 -41.11 -14.73 -17.08
C SER A 141 -41.06 -15.92 -18.05
N ALA A 142 -40.23 -15.85 -19.09
CA ALA A 142 -39.97 -16.95 -20.00
C ALA A 142 -38.61 -16.79 -20.68
N SER A 143 -37.89 -17.90 -20.88
CA SER A 143 -36.58 -17.84 -21.54
C SER A 143 -36.69 -17.28 -22.98
N ILE A 144 -36.05 -16.14 -23.22
CA ILE A 144 -36.01 -15.47 -24.53
C ILE A 144 -34.84 -15.94 -25.39
N PHE A 145 -33.77 -16.50 -24.79
CA PHE A 145 -32.55 -16.85 -25.52
C PHE A 145 -32.75 -17.84 -26.66
N ASN A 146 -33.68 -18.79 -26.53
CA ASN A 146 -33.96 -19.78 -27.59
C ASN A 146 -34.71 -19.18 -28.80
N ARG A 147 -35.08 -17.91 -28.75
CA ARG A 147 -35.86 -17.20 -29.78
C ARG A 147 -35.11 -15.99 -30.35
N VAL A 148 -33.91 -15.71 -29.85
CA VAL A 148 -33.13 -14.54 -30.27
C VAL A 148 -32.18 -14.97 -31.40
N LEU A 149 -32.28 -14.26 -32.53
CA LEU A 149 -31.27 -14.27 -33.58
C LEU A 149 -30.56 -12.91 -33.54
N THR A 150 -29.24 -12.90 -33.40
CA THR A 150 -28.43 -11.67 -33.46
C THR A 150 -27.61 -11.63 -34.73
N ASN A 151 -27.44 -10.44 -35.29
CA ASN A 151 -26.55 -10.19 -36.40
C ASN A 151 -25.71 -8.94 -36.09
N ASP A 152 -24.44 -8.96 -36.50
CA ASP A 152 -23.54 -7.82 -36.41
C ASP A 152 -22.51 -7.91 -37.54
N GLU A 153 -22.05 -6.77 -38.04
CA GLU A 153 -21.07 -6.71 -39.10
C GLU A 153 -19.69 -6.40 -38.52
N LYS A 154 -18.72 -7.25 -38.82
CA LYS A 154 -17.33 -7.07 -38.39
C LYS A 154 -16.41 -7.04 -39.59
N TRP A 155 -15.64 -5.96 -39.70
CA TRP A 155 -14.56 -5.87 -40.67
C TRP A 155 -13.48 -6.92 -40.39
N VAL A 156 -13.19 -7.76 -41.40
CA VAL A 156 -12.06 -8.70 -41.39
C VAL A 156 -11.03 -8.16 -42.36
N LEU A 157 -9.91 -7.68 -41.82
CA LEU A 157 -8.79 -7.18 -42.62
C LEU A 157 -7.99 -8.37 -43.17
N TYR A 158 -7.51 -8.25 -44.42
CA TYR A 158 -6.66 -9.26 -45.06
C TYR A 158 -5.36 -9.50 -44.30
N ASP A 159 -4.75 -8.43 -43.80
CA ASP A 159 -3.61 -8.48 -42.89
C ASP A 159 -3.95 -7.79 -41.56
N THR A 160 -3.68 -8.47 -40.45
CA THR A 160 -3.85 -7.95 -39.09
C THR A 160 -2.47 -7.88 -38.43
N PRO A 161 -1.69 -6.81 -38.68
CA PRO A 161 -0.32 -6.75 -38.22
C PRO A 161 -0.29 -6.76 -36.70
N LYS A 162 0.41 -7.75 -36.15
CA LYS A 162 0.66 -7.86 -34.72
C LYS A 162 1.85 -6.97 -34.37
N ARG A 163 1.82 -6.38 -33.18
CA ARG A 163 3.03 -5.73 -32.64
C ARG A 163 4.09 -6.81 -32.42
N PHE A 164 5.27 -6.62 -33.00
CA PHE A 164 6.41 -7.49 -32.77
C PHE A 164 6.95 -7.27 -31.36
N LYS A 165 7.40 -8.35 -30.73
CA LYS A 165 8.15 -8.31 -29.47
C LYS A 165 9.63 -8.36 -29.80
N TYR A 166 10.41 -7.46 -29.23
CA TYR A 166 11.85 -7.40 -29.42
C TYR A 166 12.54 -7.74 -28.09
N TRP A 167 13.61 -8.53 -28.16
CA TRP A 167 14.56 -8.69 -27.07
C TRP A 167 15.67 -7.66 -27.29
N LEU A 168 15.72 -6.63 -26.46
CA LEU A 168 16.61 -5.48 -26.61
C LEU A 168 17.48 -5.31 -25.37
N SER A 169 18.71 -4.84 -25.55
CA SER A 169 19.57 -4.44 -24.45
C SER A 169 19.08 -3.11 -23.86
N PRO A 170 19.42 -2.76 -22.60
CA PRO A 170 18.90 -1.54 -21.95
C PRO A 170 19.19 -0.22 -22.66
N GLN A 171 20.16 -0.20 -23.58
CA GLN A 171 20.61 0.98 -24.31
C GLN A 171 20.06 1.06 -25.74
N ASP A 172 19.39 0.00 -26.21
CA ASP A 172 18.89 -0.06 -27.58
C ASP A 172 17.57 0.70 -27.71
N THR A 173 17.39 1.42 -28.81
CA THR A 173 16.14 2.08 -29.15
C THR A 173 15.11 1.08 -29.66
N VAL A 174 13.87 1.21 -29.18
CA VAL A 174 12.76 0.36 -29.63
C VAL A 174 12.39 0.74 -31.07
N PRO A 175 12.35 -0.23 -32.01
CA PRO A 175 11.93 0.04 -33.37
C PRO A 175 10.51 0.62 -33.43
N HIS A 176 10.35 1.76 -34.09
CA HIS A 176 9.04 2.38 -34.30
C HIS A 176 8.32 1.71 -35.48
N SER A 177 7.15 1.12 -35.21
CA SER A 177 6.22 0.68 -36.26
C SER A 177 5.04 1.65 -36.33
N SER A 178 4.77 2.22 -37.50
CA SER A 178 3.55 3.00 -37.74
C SER A 178 2.31 2.11 -37.55
N ARG A 179 1.26 2.66 -36.94
CA ARG A 179 -0.03 1.96 -36.86
C ARG A 179 -0.59 1.85 -38.28
N PRO A 180 -0.98 0.65 -38.75
CA PRO A 180 -1.61 0.54 -40.06
C PRO A 180 -2.88 1.40 -40.12
N PRO A 181 -3.15 2.06 -41.25
CA PRO A 181 -4.41 2.75 -41.45
C PRO A 181 -5.57 1.75 -41.36
N LYS A 182 -6.65 2.14 -40.69
CA LYS A 182 -7.85 1.30 -40.55
C LYS A 182 -8.70 1.23 -41.82
N HIS A 183 -8.40 2.09 -42.79
CA HIS A 183 -9.16 2.25 -44.03
C HIS A 183 -8.17 2.28 -45.22
N PRO A 184 -8.41 1.52 -46.30
CA PRO A 184 -7.81 1.84 -47.59
C PRO A 184 -8.34 3.20 -48.07
N ARG A 185 -7.47 4.01 -48.68
CA ARG A 185 -7.87 5.25 -49.38
C ARG A 185 -8.60 4.90 -50.67
#